data_AF-A0A0F8YQJ6-F1
#
_entry.id   AF-A0A0F8YQJ6-F1
#
_cell.length_a   1.000
_cell.length_b   1.000
_cell.length_c   1.000
_cell.angle_alpha   90.00
_cell.angle_beta   90.00
_cell.angle_gamma   90.00
#
_symmetry.space_group_name_H-M   'P 1'
#
loop_
_entity.id
_entity.type
_entity.pdbx_description
1 polymer ?
#
loop_
_entity_poly.entity_id
_entity_poly.type
_entity_poly.pdbx_seq_one_letter_code
_entity_poly.pdbx_strand_id
1 'polypeptide(L)'
;MNCERKQFAIAGLLVTLLCVPVVGDVITRLDGDTAAAVSGSVAFSETGEWLADVEYAVYAPGAYPGDHSDSSTQWIYAYQAFCDSGSTMTLASLSVGLLEGSGAASATDDSTHGEPGGVAPLLSRLVGTPPTSVQWTIDVDAGEHTTVLLFSSPYSHTFDSATLANGGDGDTDLLPTPVPEPTTLSLLLLGGVVLARRIRKTGRA
;
A
#
# COMPACT_ATOMS: atom_id res chain seq x y z
N MET A 1 -70.67 -50.87 12.42
CA MET A 1 -69.56 -51.01 13.39
C MET A 1 -68.57 -49.91 13.08
N ASN A 2 -68.59 -48.86 13.88
CA ASN A 2 -67.77 -47.65 13.73
C ASN A 2 -66.33 -47.97 14.19
N CYS A 3 -65.31 -47.59 13.42
CA CYS A 3 -63.94 -47.55 13.90
C CYS A 3 -63.23 -46.30 13.37
N GLU A 4 -62.56 -45.63 14.29
CA GLU A 4 -62.24 -44.21 14.32
C GLU A 4 -61.04 -43.77 13.45
N ARG A 5 -61.12 -42.48 13.07
CA ARG A 5 -60.04 -41.54 12.70
C ARG A 5 -58.75 -41.73 13.49
N LYS A 6 -57.59 -41.54 12.83
CA LYS A 6 -56.49 -40.69 13.36
C LYS A 6 -55.73 -40.00 12.22
N GLN A 7 -55.88 -38.69 12.16
CA GLN A 7 -55.03 -37.77 11.40
C GLN A 7 -53.71 -37.60 12.15
N PHE A 8 -52.58 -37.71 11.48
CA PHE A 8 -51.30 -37.23 11.99
C PHE A 8 -50.70 -36.26 10.97
N ALA A 9 -50.89 -34.97 11.26
CA ALA A 9 -50.11 -33.89 10.69
C ALA A 9 -48.75 -33.89 11.39
N ILE A 10 -47.67 -34.09 10.64
CA ILE A 10 -46.31 -33.83 11.12
C ILE A 10 -45.79 -32.67 10.27
N ALA A 11 -45.87 -31.49 10.86
CA ALA A 11 -45.22 -30.28 10.37
C ALA A 11 -43.69 -30.48 10.46
N GLY A 12 -43.07 -30.75 9.32
CA GLY A 12 -41.62 -30.71 9.17
C GLY A 12 -41.15 -29.27 9.04
N LEU A 13 -40.98 -28.58 10.18
CA LEU A 13 -40.24 -27.33 10.23
C LEU A 13 -38.75 -27.66 10.08
N LEU A 14 -38.28 -27.70 8.83
CA LEU A 14 -36.87 -27.84 8.51
C LEU A 14 -36.17 -26.52 8.88
N VAL A 15 -35.65 -26.46 10.10
CA VAL A 15 -34.72 -25.41 10.52
C VAL A 15 -33.40 -25.68 9.80
N THR A 16 -33.24 -25.11 8.61
CA THR A 16 -31.93 -24.96 7.97
C THR A 16 -31.13 -23.98 8.82
N LEU A 17 -30.42 -24.54 9.79
CA LEU A 17 -29.35 -23.87 10.51
C LEU A 17 -28.29 -23.50 9.48
N LEU A 18 -28.34 -22.26 8.98
CA LEU A 18 -27.29 -21.69 8.16
C LEU A 18 -26.03 -21.61 9.04
N CYS A 19 -25.17 -22.62 8.94
CA CYS A 19 -23.75 -22.47 9.23
C CYS A 19 -23.21 -21.49 8.19
N VAL A 20 -23.43 -20.20 8.41
CA VAL A 20 -22.60 -19.18 7.77
C VAL A 20 -21.23 -19.39 8.42
N PRO A 21 -20.18 -19.79 7.67
CA PRO A 21 -18.85 -19.65 8.21
C PRO A 21 -18.72 -18.17 8.55
N VAL A 22 -18.55 -17.87 9.83
CA VAL A 22 -17.93 -16.59 10.20
C VAL A 22 -16.56 -16.71 9.58
N VAL A 23 -16.41 -16.14 8.37
CA VAL A 23 -15.11 -15.75 7.87
C VAL A 23 -14.70 -14.70 8.88
N GLY A 24 -14.02 -15.14 9.95
CA GLY A 24 -13.26 -14.20 10.74
C GLY A 24 -12.35 -13.56 9.73
N ASP A 25 -12.47 -12.24 9.57
CA ASP A 25 -11.57 -11.48 8.71
C ASP A 25 -10.17 -11.98 9.05
N VAL A 26 -9.57 -12.69 8.09
CA VAL A 26 -8.18 -13.07 8.22
C VAL A 26 -7.49 -11.73 8.32
N ILE A 27 -6.88 -11.46 9.46
CA ILE A 27 -6.01 -10.31 9.65
C ILE A 27 -4.91 -10.50 8.60
N THR A 28 -5.08 -9.87 7.46
CA THR A 28 -4.12 -9.98 6.36
C THR A 28 -3.16 -8.83 6.53
N ARG A 29 -1.94 -9.18 6.95
CA ARG A 29 -0.74 -8.42 6.63
C ARG A 29 -0.82 -7.95 5.17
N LEU A 30 -0.26 -6.78 4.87
CA LEU A 30 -0.33 -6.26 3.49
C LEU A 30 0.42 -7.20 2.53
N ASP A 31 1.50 -7.82 3.03
CA ASP A 31 2.18 -8.89 2.32
C ASP A 31 1.26 -10.12 2.18
N GLY A 32 1.05 -10.53 0.92
CA GLY A 32 0.16 -11.64 0.58
C GLY A 32 -1.31 -11.28 0.45
N ASP A 33 -1.71 -9.99 0.52
CA ASP A 33 -3.07 -9.59 0.19
C ASP A 33 -3.39 -9.92 -1.29
N THR A 34 -4.29 -10.87 -1.48
CA THR A 34 -4.69 -11.37 -2.81
C THR A 34 -5.48 -10.36 -3.65
N ALA A 35 -6.01 -9.30 -3.04
CA ALA A 35 -6.68 -8.21 -3.76
C ALA A 35 -5.68 -7.20 -4.35
N ALA A 36 -4.45 -7.19 -3.84
CA ALA A 36 -3.39 -6.31 -4.33
C ALA A 36 -2.88 -6.76 -5.70
N ALA A 37 -2.56 -5.79 -6.56
CA ALA A 37 -1.89 -6.05 -7.83
C ALA A 37 -0.41 -6.42 -7.63
N VAL A 38 0.20 -5.86 -6.57
CA VAL A 38 1.53 -6.22 -6.08
C VAL A 38 1.55 -6.00 -4.57
N SER A 39 2.22 -6.90 -3.84
CA SER A 39 2.47 -6.77 -2.41
C SER A 39 3.81 -7.40 -2.04
N GLY A 40 4.33 -7.05 -0.87
CA GLY A 40 5.58 -7.58 -0.34
C GLY A 40 6.02 -6.87 0.93
N SER A 41 7.26 -7.14 1.34
CA SER A 41 7.91 -6.51 2.50
C SER A 41 9.35 -6.16 2.18
N VAL A 42 9.85 -5.09 2.78
CA VAL A 42 11.24 -4.62 2.69
C VAL A 42 11.79 -4.36 4.09
N ALA A 43 12.95 -4.94 4.38
CA ALA A 43 13.64 -4.76 5.64
C ALA A 43 14.55 -3.52 5.58
N PHE A 44 14.41 -2.68 6.59
CA PHE A 44 15.18 -1.47 6.82
C PHE A 44 16.07 -1.73 8.05
N SER A 45 17.37 -1.94 7.82
CA SER A 45 18.30 -2.29 8.88
C SER A 45 19.70 -1.73 8.62
N GLU A 46 20.01 -0.62 9.29
CA GLU A 46 21.35 -0.05 9.30
C GLU A 46 21.97 -0.35 10.67
N THR A 47 23.09 -1.08 10.68
CA THR A 47 23.94 -1.34 11.86
C THR A 47 23.40 -2.24 12.99
N GLY A 48 22.19 -2.80 12.87
CA GLY A 48 21.66 -3.81 13.81
C GLY A 48 21.02 -3.26 15.09
N GLU A 49 20.99 -1.93 15.26
CA GLU A 49 20.21 -1.24 16.29
C GLU A 49 18.82 -0.84 15.80
N TRP A 50 18.68 -0.74 14.48
CA TRP A 50 17.45 -0.37 13.80
C TRP A 50 16.96 -1.57 13.00
N LEU A 51 15.80 -2.07 13.40
CA LEU A 51 15.17 -3.26 12.86
C LEU A 51 13.72 -2.89 12.56
N ALA A 52 13.44 -2.56 11.31
CA ALA A 52 12.10 -2.27 10.87
C ALA A 52 11.81 -2.95 9.55
N ASP A 53 10.56 -3.37 9.37
CA ASP A 53 10.06 -3.90 8.11
C ASP A 53 8.93 -3.00 7.61
N VAL A 54 8.96 -2.65 6.33
CA VAL A 54 7.84 -1.96 5.70
C VAL A 54 7.15 -2.93 4.75
N GLU A 55 5.95 -3.33 5.11
CA GLU A 55 5.06 -4.02 4.19
C GLU A 55 4.41 -3.05 3.25
N TYR A 56 4.17 -3.50 2.03
CA TYR A 56 3.51 -2.70 1.01
C TYR A 56 2.50 -3.52 0.23
N ALA A 57 1.49 -2.82 -0.28
CA ALA A 57 0.54 -3.34 -1.26
C ALA A 57 0.07 -2.21 -2.17
N VAL A 58 -0.09 -2.51 -3.47
CA VAL A 58 -0.66 -1.57 -4.44
C VAL A 58 -1.92 -2.16 -5.03
N TYR A 59 -3.03 -1.41 -4.92
CA TYR A 59 -4.35 -1.83 -5.34
C TYR A 59 -4.76 -1.07 -6.60
N ALA A 60 -5.29 -1.80 -7.57
CA ALA A 60 -5.93 -1.20 -8.74
C ALA A 60 -7.20 -0.42 -8.32
N PRO A 61 -7.68 0.53 -9.15
CA PRO A 61 -8.95 1.21 -8.90
C PRO A 61 -10.10 0.24 -8.64
N GLY A 62 -10.74 0.37 -7.48
CA GLY A 62 -11.86 -0.41 -6.98
C GLY A 62 -11.48 -1.67 -6.21
N ALA A 63 -10.17 -1.98 -6.10
CA ALA A 63 -9.70 -3.21 -5.46
C ALA A 63 -9.29 -3.04 -3.99
N TYR A 64 -9.06 -1.81 -3.51
CA TYR A 64 -8.69 -1.57 -2.12
C TYR A 64 -9.84 -1.96 -1.17
N PRO A 65 -9.62 -2.88 -0.21
CA PRO A 65 -10.69 -3.38 0.66
C PRO A 65 -11.03 -2.45 1.83
N GLY A 66 -10.14 -1.51 2.18
CA GLY A 66 -10.33 -0.54 3.26
C GLY A 66 -11.09 0.73 2.85
N ASP A 67 -11.11 1.73 3.74
CA ASP A 67 -11.82 2.99 3.51
C ASP A 67 -10.88 4.07 2.96
N HIS A 68 -11.00 4.37 1.66
CA HIS A 68 -10.33 5.50 1.04
C HIS A 68 -11.21 6.11 -0.05
N SER A 69 -11.44 7.43 0.03
CA SER A 69 -12.29 8.19 -0.90
C SER A 69 -11.97 7.98 -2.38
N ASP A 70 -10.70 7.79 -2.72
CA ASP A 70 -10.22 7.77 -4.10
C ASP A 70 -10.14 6.34 -4.67
N SER A 71 -10.36 5.33 -3.82
CA SER A 71 -10.19 3.90 -4.12
C SER A 71 -10.92 3.48 -5.39
N SER A 72 -12.07 4.05 -5.71
CA SER A 72 -12.87 3.69 -6.90
C SER A 72 -12.29 4.15 -8.23
N THR A 73 -11.37 5.13 -8.23
CA THR A 73 -10.88 5.78 -9.47
C THR A 73 -9.36 5.84 -9.58
N GLN A 74 -8.65 5.63 -8.49
CA GLN A 74 -7.20 5.75 -8.42
C GLN A 74 -6.57 4.48 -7.88
N TRP A 75 -5.31 4.28 -8.23
CA TRP A 75 -4.47 3.29 -7.58
C TRP A 75 -4.21 3.71 -6.14
N ILE A 76 -4.33 2.78 -5.21
CA ILE A 76 -4.04 3.00 -3.80
C ILE A 76 -2.71 2.34 -3.46
N TYR A 77 -1.80 3.14 -2.91
CA TYR A 77 -0.49 2.69 -2.44
C TYR A 77 -0.54 2.64 -0.93
N ALA A 78 -0.39 1.44 -0.37
CA ALA A 78 -0.51 1.17 1.05
C ALA A 78 0.82 0.68 1.62
N TYR A 79 1.19 1.19 2.79
CA TYR A 79 2.39 0.81 3.53
C TYR A 79 2.05 0.58 4.98
N GLN A 80 2.68 -0.39 5.62
CA GLN A 80 2.61 -0.57 7.07
C GLN A 80 4.02 -0.81 7.60
N ALA A 81 4.51 0.08 8.45
CA ALA A 81 5.84 -0.02 9.02
C ALA A 81 5.75 -0.73 10.37
N PHE A 82 6.58 -1.75 10.56
CA PHE A 82 6.71 -2.54 11.77
C PHE A 82 8.07 -2.24 12.39
N CYS A 83 8.09 -1.83 13.66
CA CYS A 83 9.32 -1.68 14.42
C CYS A 83 9.54 -2.96 15.23
N ASP A 84 10.61 -3.71 14.98
CA ASP A 84 10.86 -4.94 15.72
C ASP A 84 11.03 -4.62 17.21
N SER A 85 10.50 -5.50 18.07
CA SER A 85 10.75 -5.50 19.51
C SER A 85 12.23 -5.46 19.91
N GLY A 86 13.13 -5.91 19.03
CA GLY A 86 14.59 -5.83 19.21
C GLY A 86 15.21 -4.48 18.83
N SER A 87 14.46 -3.59 18.20
CA SER A 87 14.91 -2.23 17.86
C SER A 87 15.18 -1.42 19.13
N THR A 88 16.23 -0.60 19.14
CA THR A 88 16.50 0.37 20.22
C THR A 88 16.03 1.78 19.84
N MET A 89 15.32 1.89 18.73
CA MET A 89 15.04 3.13 18.02
C MET A 89 13.55 3.25 17.69
N THR A 90 12.97 4.43 17.91
CA THR A 90 11.58 4.77 17.55
C THR A 90 11.52 5.18 16.08
N LEU A 91 10.51 4.74 15.32
CA LEU A 91 10.33 5.21 13.94
C LEU A 91 9.74 6.61 13.96
N ALA A 92 10.42 7.56 13.31
CA ALA A 92 10.04 8.98 13.32
C ALA A 92 9.38 9.43 12.02
N SER A 93 9.78 8.85 10.89
CA SER A 93 9.14 9.15 9.60
C SER A 93 9.34 8.06 8.56
N LEU A 94 8.36 7.96 7.66
CA LEU A 94 8.47 7.26 6.38
C LEU A 94 8.29 8.29 5.26
N SER A 95 9.18 8.24 4.27
CA SER A 95 9.12 9.07 3.07
C SER A 95 9.22 8.19 1.84
N VAL A 96 8.24 8.25 0.95
CA VAL A 96 8.28 7.55 -0.34
C VAL A 96 8.56 8.57 -1.44
N GLY A 97 9.62 8.36 -2.21
CA GLY A 97 9.99 9.20 -3.35
C GLY A 97 8.93 9.16 -4.44
N LEU A 98 8.77 10.27 -5.14
CA LEU A 98 7.87 10.37 -6.28
C LEU A 98 8.61 10.97 -7.47
N LEU A 99 8.48 10.31 -8.61
CA LEU A 99 8.91 10.88 -9.88
C LEU A 99 8.01 12.05 -10.26
N GLU A 100 8.59 13.06 -10.91
CA GLU A 100 7.85 14.22 -11.39
C GLU A 100 6.71 13.80 -12.34
N GLY A 101 5.51 14.33 -12.12
CA GLY A 101 4.34 14.00 -12.93
C GLY A 101 3.68 12.66 -12.59
N SER A 102 4.00 12.07 -11.44
CA SER A 102 3.38 10.83 -10.96
C SER A 102 1.97 10.99 -10.37
N GLY A 103 1.45 12.22 -10.28
CA GLY A 103 0.06 12.51 -9.96
C GLY A 103 -0.39 12.05 -8.56
N ALA A 104 0.53 11.93 -7.60
CA ALA A 104 0.19 11.54 -6.24
C ALA A 104 -0.77 12.53 -5.56
N ALA A 105 -1.73 11.99 -4.81
CA ALA A 105 -2.77 12.70 -4.09
C ALA A 105 -3.05 12.05 -2.73
N SER A 106 -3.81 12.77 -1.89
CA SER A 106 -4.48 12.23 -0.69
C SER A 106 -3.60 11.40 0.26
N ALA A 107 -2.44 11.93 0.67
CA ALA A 107 -1.63 11.29 1.71
C ALA A 107 -2.39 11.22 3.04
N THR A 108 -2.68 10.01 3.52
CA THR A 108 -3.51 9.72 4.71
C THR A 108 -3.08 8.40 5.36
N ASP A 109 -3.85 7.91 6.32
CA ASP A 109 -3.79 6.55 6.84
C ASP A 109 -5.19 5.89 6.87
N ASP A 110 -5.21 4.58 7.13
CA ASP A 110 -6.39 3.74 7.32
C ASP A 110 -6.14 2.73 8.45
N SER A 111 -6.98 2.78 9.48
CA SER A 111 -6.93 1.88 10.65
C SER A 111 -7.85 0.67 10.55
N THR A 112 -8.62 0.58 9.45
CA THR A 112 -9.59 -0.50 9.20
C THR A 112 -9.03 -1.63 8.36
N HIS A 113 -7.84 -1.45 7.77
CA HIS A 113 -7.12 -2.44 6.97
C HIS A 113 -5.74 -2.72 7.55
N GLY A 114 -5.14 -3.85 7.18
CA GLY A 114 -3.82 -4.30 7.66
C GLY A 114 -3.84 -4.89 9.08
N GLU A 115 -2.66 -4.94 9.71
CA GLU A 115 -2.54 -5.44 11.09
C GLU A 115 -3.19 -4.44 12.07
N PRO A 116 -4.18 -4.85 12.88
CA PRO A 116 -4.91 -3.95 13.77
C PRO A 116 -4.04 -3.43 14.91
N GLY A 117 -4.47 -2.33 15.53
CA GLY A 117 -3.80 -1.77 16.70
C GLY A 117 -2.56 -0.93 16.39
N GLY A 118 -2.34 -0.59 15.12
CA GLY A 118 -1.24 0.28 14.71
C GLY A 118 -1.39 1.74 15.19
N VAL A 119 -0.26 2.44 15.25
CA VAL A 119 -0.17 3.85 15.62
C VAL A 119 -0.40 4.74 14.39
N ALA A 120 -1.36 5.65 14.49
CA ALA A 120 -1.66 6.60 13.42
C ALA A 120 -0.54 7.64 13.24
N PRO A 121 -0.27 8.12 12.00
CA PRO A 121 0.72 9.15 11.78
C PRO A 121 0.31 10.49 12.42
N LEU A 122 1.30 11.19 12.97
CA LEU A 122 1.15 12.55 13.49
C LEU A 122 0.87 13.56 12.37
N LEU A 123 1.42 13.31 11.18
CA LEU A 123 1.25 14.15 10.00
C LEU A 123 1.40 13.33 8.73
N SER A 124 0.50 13.54 7.77
CA SER A 124 0.58 12.98 6.41
C SER A 124 0.62 14.13 5.41
N ARG A 125 1.58 14.16 4.49
CA ARG A 125 1.68 15.23 3.50
C ARG A 125 2.37 14.82 2.20
N LEU A 126 2.02 15.55 1.14
CA LEU A 126 2.79 15.60 -0.10
C LEU A 126 3.81 16.72 -0.01
N VAL A 127 5.03 16.48 -0.48
CA VAL A 127 6.12 17.47 -0.47
C VAL A 127 6.53 17.81 -1.89
N GLY A 128 6.66 19.11 -2.20
CA GLY A 128 7.01 19.63 -3.52
C GLY A 128 5.80 20.09 -4.35
N THR A 129 6.06 20.90 -5.37
CA THR A 129 5.06 21.33 -6.36
C THR A 129 5.66 21.29 -7.78
N PRO A 130 5.39 20.26 -8.59
CA PRO A 130 4.56 19.07 -8.28
C PRO A 130 5.18 18.21 -7.16
N PRO A 131 4.39 17.33 -6.50
CA PRO A 131 4.90 16.46 -5.45
C PRO A 131 6.08 15.59 -5.91
N THR A 132 7.13 15.56 -5.11
CA THR A 132 8.35 14.75 -5.30
C THR A 132 8.54 13.70 -4.21
N SER A 133 7.72 13.74 -3.16
CA SER A 133 7.62 12.67 -2.16
C SER A 133 6.29 12.71 -1.40
N VAL A 134 5.91 11.57 -0.85
CA VAL A 134 4.89 11.45 0.20
C VAL A 134 5.60 11.22 1.52
N GLN A 135 5.22 11.95 2.56
CA GLN A 135 5.84 11.85 3.88
C GLN A 135 4.79 11.64 4.96
N TRP A 136 5.07 10.69 5.84
CA TRP A 136 4.37 10.49 7.10
C TRP A 136 5.33 10.73 8.26
N THR A 137 4.95 11.59 9.19
CA THR A 137 5.59 11.72 10.49
C THR A 137 4.89 10.77 11.45
N ILE A 138 5.65 9.88 12.06
CA ILE A 138 5.17 8.79 12.91
C ILE A 138 5.94 8.81 14.24
N ASP A 139 5.43 8.10 15.24
CA ASP A 139 6.06 7.94 16.56
C ASP A 139 5.76 6.52 17.02
N VAL A 140 6.52 5.56 16.49
CA VAL A 140 6.28 4.12 16.68
C VAL A 140 7.44 3.52 17.45
N ASP A 141 7.16 3.05 18.67
CA ASP A 141 8.16 2.45 19.53
C ASP A 141 8.49 1.01 19.13
N ALA A 142 9.56 0.46 19.70
CA ALA A 142 9.97 -0.92 19.46
C ALA A 142 8.86 -1.92 19.84
N GLY A 143 8.52 -2.82 18.91
CA GLY A 143 7.44 -3.79 19.06
C GLY A 143 6.06 -3.27 18.63
N GLU A 144 5.97 -2.02 18.20
CA GLU A 144 4.75 -1.44 17.63
C GLU A 144 4.82 -1.35 16.09
N HIS A 145 3.71 -1.01 15.48
CA HIS A 145 3.59 -0.80 14.03
C HIS A 145 2.66 0.36 13.72
N THR A 146 2.72 0.91 12.51
CA THR A 146 1.83 1.99 12.09
C THR A 146 0.44 1.46 11.74
N THR A 147 -0.58 2.33 11.69
CA THR A 147 -1.74 2.08 10.83
C THR A 147 -1.28 1.98 9.37
N VAL A 148 -2.17 1.54 8.46
CA VAL A 148 -1.82 1.50 7.04
C VAL A 148 -1.71 2.93 6.53
N LEU A 149 -0.52 3.31 6.07
CA LEU A 149 -0.20 4.60 5.49
C LEU A 149 -0.55 4.57 4.00
N LEU A 150 -1.33 5.54 3.54
CA LEU A 150 -1.93 5.54 2.21
C LEU A 150 -1.59 6.81 1.42
N PHE A 151 -1.48 6.64 0.10
CA PHE A 151 -1.72 7.72 -0.85
C PHE A 151 -2.32 7.17 -2.15
N SER A 152 -2.90 8.06 -2.95
CA SER A 152 -3.55 7.70 -4.21
C SER A 152 -2.79 8.25 -5.43
N SER A 153 -2.90 7.59 -6.58
CA SER A 153 -2.39 8.09 -7.85
C SER A 153 -3.21 7.57 -9.04
N PRO A 154 -3.36 8.33 -10.14
CA PRO A 154 -3.98 7.83 -11.36
C PRO A 154 -3.11 6.80 -12.11
N TYR A 155 -1.84 6.61 -11.73
CA TYR A 155 -0.89 5.76 -12.45
C TYR A 155 -0.53 4.49 -11.69
N SER A 156 -0.24 3.43 -12.46
CA SER A 156 0.24 2.14 -11.97
C SER A 156 1.63 2.27 -11.34
N HIS A 157 2.07 1.22 -10.64
CA HIS A 157 3.31 1.20 -9.88
C HIS A 157 4.57 0.95 -10.73
N THR A 158 5.68 1.48 -10.22
CA THR A 158 7.09 1.15 -10.40
C THR A 158 7.70 1.05 -8.99
N PHE A 159 9.02 1.06 -8.85
CA PHE A 159 9.71 1.19 -7.57
C PHE A 159 10.66 2.39 -7.62
N ASP A 160 10.79 3.11 -6.51
CA ASP A 160 11.74 4.22 -6.35
C ASP A 160 12.18 4.30 -4.87
N SER A 161 13.14 5.17 -4.58
CA SER A 161 13.70 5.32 -3.23
C SER A 161 12.64 5.73 -2.22
N ALA A 162 12.60 5.02 -1.11
CA ALA A 162 11.90 5.39 0.11
C ALA A 162 12.87 5.40 1.28
N THR A 163 12.69 6.36 2.17
CA THR A 163 13.53 6.55 3.35
C THR A 163 12.68 6.35 4.60
N LEU A 164 13.12 5.44 5.47
CA LEU A 164 12.59 5.30 6.81
C LEU A 164 13.61 5.90 7.78
N ALA A 165 13.18 6.78 8.68
CA ALA A 165 14.09 7.55 9.53
C ALA A 165 13.69 7.51 11.01
N ASN A 166 14.69 7.66 11.87
CA ASN A 166 14.57 7.82 13.31
C ASN A 166 15.37 9.05 13.77
N GLY A 167 14.69 10.16 14.06
CA GLY A 167 15.20 11.26 14.88
C GLY A 167 16.51 11.95 14.46
N GLY A 168 17.13 11.56 13.35
CA GLY A 168 18.46 12.02 12.92
C GLY A 168 19.16 11.07 11.94
N ASP A 169 18.87 9.77 12.00
CA ASP A 169 19.40 8.74 11.11
C ASP A 169 18.28 8.18 10.21
N GLY A 170 18.63 7.52 9.10
CA GLY A 170 17.66 6.87 8.24
C GLY A 170 18.30 6.07 7.11
N ASP A 171 17.63 5.01 6.71
CA ASP A 171 18.05 4.11 5.65
C ASP A 171 17.10 4.24 4.46
N THR A 172 17.60 3.84 3.30
CA THR A 172 16.88 3.98 2.03
C THR A 172 16.82 2.65 1.31
N ASP A 173 15.62 2.26 0.94
CA ASP A 173 15.37 1.10 0.08
C ASP A 173 14.32 1.44 -0.97
N LEU A 174 13.89 0.47 -1.77
CA LEU A 174 12.93 0.64 -2.85
C LEU A 174 11.54 0.20 -2.39
N LEU A 175 10.58 1.12 -2.45
CA LEU A 175 9.16 0.84 -2.26
C LEU A 175 8.39 1.13 -3.56
N PRO A 176 7.18 0.56 -3.73
CA PRO A 176 6.36 0.87 -4.88
C PRO A 176 6.07 2.38 -4.99
N THR A 177 6.09 2.93 -6.19
CA THR A 177 5.76 4.34 -6.45
C THR A 177 5.04 4.47 -7.79
N PRO A 178 4.20 5.50 -8.02
CA PRO A 178 3.53 5.66 -9.31
C PRO A 178 4.48 5.99 -10.47
N VAL A 179 4.27 5.33 -11.61
CA VAL A 179 4.97 5.62 -12.87
C VAL A 179 4.53 7.00 -13.38
N PRO A 180 5.46 7.85 -13.88
CA PRO A 180 5.10 9.09 -14.56
C PRO A 180 4.22 8.85 -15.78
N GLU A 181 3.50 9.90 -16.21
CA GLU A 181 2.68 9.85 -17.42
C GLU A 181 3.42 9.23 -18.62
N PRO A 182 2.72 8.43 -19.46
CA PRO A 182 3.31 7.82 -20.66
C PRO A 182 3.89 8.83 -21.67
N THR A 183 3.50 10.10 -21.57
CA THR A 183 4.04 11.20 -22.37
C THR A 183 5.53 11.37 -22.14
N THR A 184 6.03 11.13 -20.93
CA THR A 184 7.46 11.19 -20.60
C THR A 184 8.24 10.14 -21.39
N LEU A 185 7.75 8.90 -21.42
CA LEU A 185 8.36 7.82 -22.23
C LEU A 185 8.29 8.14 -23.73
N SER A 186 7.18 8.70 -24.18
CA SER A 186 6.98 9.09 -25.57
C SER A 186 7.96 10.18 -26.00
N LEU A 187 8.17 11.20 -25.15
CA LEU A 187 9.13 12.28 -25.38
C LEU A 187 10.57 11.76 -25.37
N LEU A 188 10.90 10.85 -24.46
CA LEU A 188 12.23 10.25 -24.39
C LEU A 188 12.56 9.45 -25.65
N LEU A 189 11.59 8.67 -26.15
CA LEU A 189 11.71 7.93 -27.41
C LEU A 189 11.86 8.87 -28.61
N LEU A 190 11.03 9.91 -28.71
CA LEU A 190 11.13 10.90 -29.79
C LEU A 190 12.48 11.65 -29.75
N GLY A 191 12.91 12.07 -28.58
CA GLY A 191 14.21 12.71 -28.36
C GLY A 191 15.38 11.79 -28.74
N GLY A 192 15.33 10.52 -28.34
CA GLY A 192 16.33 9.50 -28.68
C GLY A 192 16.44 9.26 -30.19
N VAL A 193 15.31 9.20 -30.91
CA VAL A 193 15.30 9.06 -32.37
C VAL A 193 15.95 10.27 -33.06
N VAL A 194 15.67 11.49 -32.59
CA VAL A 194 16.27 12.71 -33.14
C VAL A 194 17.78 12.74 -32.89
N LEU A 195 18.24 12.40 -31.68
CA LEU A 195 19.66 12.37 -31.33
C LEU A 195 20.42 11.31 -32.14
N ALA A 196 19.86 10.10 -32.27
CA ALA A 196 20.44 9.03 -33.06
C ALA A 196 20.57 9.41 -34.55
N ARG A 197 19.58 10.12 -35.11
CA ARG A 197 19.67 10.65 -36.49
C ARG A 197 20.77 11.70 -36.64
N ARG A 198 21.01 12.54 -35.63
CA ARG A 198 22.06 13.56 -35.66
C ARG A 198 23.46 12.94 -35.65
N ILE A 199 23.71 11.94 -34.79
CA ILE A 199 25.01 11.27 -34.68
C ILE A 199 25.40 10.59 -36.00
N ARG A 200 24.45 9.95 -36.69
CA ARG A 200 24.70 9.31 -37.99
C ARG A 200 25.11 10.29 -39.09
N LYS A 201 24.73 11.57 -38.98
CA LYS A 201 25.09 12.59 -39.97
C LYS A 201 26.51 13.11 -39.79
N THR A 202 27.03 13.12 -38.56
CA THR A 202 28.38 13.65 -38.24
C THR A 202 29.49 12.63 -38.46
N GLY A 203 29.23 11.32 -38.35
CA GLY A 203 30.24 10.26 -38.54
C GLY A 203 30.54 9.86 -39.99
N ARG A 204 30.19 10.70 -40.98
CA ARG A 204 30.41 10.45 -42.41
C ARG A 204 31.37 11.45 -43.08
N ALA A 205 32.12 12.21 -42.28
CA ALA A 205 33.24 13.03 -42.73
C ALA A 205 34.55 12.23 -42.57
#